data_AF-A0AAD5BT05-F1
#
_entry.id   AF-A0AAD5BT05-F1
#
_cell.length_a   1.000
_cell.length_b   1.000
_cell.length_c   1.000
_cell.angle_alpha   90.00
_cell.angle_beta   90.00
_cell.angle_gamma   90.00
#
_symmetry.space_group_name_H-M   'P 1'
#
loop_
_entity.id
_entity.type
_entity.pdbx_description
1 polymer ?
#
loop_
_entity_poly.entity_id
_entity_poly.type
_entity_poly.pdbx_seq_one_letter_code
_entity_poly.pdbx_strand_id
1 'polypeptide(L)'
;LFVLFLGDVPRVNGQLAVSRAFGDKSLKSHLRSDPAIQDTLVDSKTDLLVLASDGLWKVVDNQEAVDIARKIKDPQRAAKRLVAEALKRDSKDDISCVVVRFR
;
A
#
# COMPACT_ATOMS: atom_id res chain seq x y z
N LEU A 1 -9.99 21.87 8.78
CA LEU A 1 -9.18 20.64 8.76
C LEU A 1 -7.95 20.87 9.63
N PHE A 2 -7.86 20.21 10.78
CA PHE A 2 -6.66 20.27 11.61
C PHE A 2 -5.93 18.93 11.51
N VAL A 3 -4.62 18.98 11.22
CA VAL A 3 -3.75 17.82 11.28
C VAL A 3 -3.03 17.88 12.62
N LEU A 4 -3.24 16.86 13.45
CA LEU A 4 -2.59 16.75 14.76
C LEU A 4 -1.55 15.64 14.71
N PHE A 5 -0.39 15.90 15.31
CA PHE A 5 0.66 14.90 15.50
C PHE A 5 0.45 14.25 16.87
N LEU A 6 -0.19 13.07 16.87
CA LEU A 6 -0.38 12.23 18.04
C LEU A 6 0.45 10.96 17.85
N GLY A 7 1.67 10.96 18.41
CA GLY A 7 2.69 9.96 18.10
C GLY A 7 3.37 10.25 16.74
N ASP A 8 3.75 9.19 16.03
CA ASP A 8 4.62 9.31 14.85
C ASP A 8 3.89 9.58 13.53
N VAL A 9 2.54 9.56 13.53
CA VAL A 9 1.73 9.67 12.32
C VAL A 9 0.77 10.86 12.40
N PRO A 10 0.76 11.76 11.40
CA PRO A 10 -0.21 12.86 11.34
C PRO A 10 -1.64 12.34 11.19
N ARG A 11 -2.59 12.94 11.91
CA ARG A 11 -4.00 12.52 11.93
C ARG A 11 -4.98 13.66 11.68
N VAL A 12 -5.98 13.41 10.84
CA VAL A 12 -7.15 14.28 10.61
C VAL A 12 -7.98 14.36 11.88
N ASN A 13 -8.09 15.57 12.45
CA ASN A 13 -8.76 15.84 13.72
C ASN A 13 -8.28 14.92 14.86
N GLY A 14 -7.02 14.46 14.80
CA GLY A 14 -6.44 13.52 15.78
C GLY A 14 -6.94 12.07 15.68
N GLN A 15 -7.79 11.73 14.71
CA GLN A 15 -8.44 10.41 14.62
C GLN A 15 -7.86 9.55 13.51
N LEU A 16 -7.98 9.98 12.26
CA LEU A 16 -7.61 9.17 11.08
C LEU A 16 -6.25 9.56 10.50
N ALA A 17 -5.39 8.58 10.24
CA ALA A 17 -4.10 8.76 9.58
C ALA A 17 -4.19 8.84 8.04
N VAL A 18 -5.38 9.13 7.50
CA VAL A 18 -5.66 9.23 6.07
C VAL A 18 -6.56 10.44 5.79
N SER A 19 -6.44 11.01 4.59
CA SER A 19 -7.29 12.12 4.13
C SER A 19 -8.47 11.67 3.26
N ARG A 20 -8.48 10.38 2.87
CA ARG A 20 -9.55 9.75 2.08
C ARG A 20 -9.88 8.36 2.61
N ALA A 21 -11.16 8.04 2.73
CA ALA A 21 -11.64 6.68 3.00
C ALA A 21 -13.12 6.54 2.65
N PHE A 22 -13.55 5.30 2.41
CA PHE A 22 -14.96 4.93 2.51
C PHE A 22 -15.37 4.84 3.98
N GLY A 23 -16.67 5.03 4.31
CA GLY A 23 -17.11 4.99 5.71
C GLY A 23 -16.83 6.28 6.49
N ASP A 24 -16.52 6.21 7.79
CA ASP A 24 -16.17 7.36 8.63
C ASP A 24 -17.14 8.56 8.53
N LYS A 25 -18.44 8.29 8.59
CA LYS A 25 -19.52 9.28 8.37
C LYS A 25 -19.34 10.54 9.21
N SER A 26 -18.92 10.41 10.46
CA SER A 26 -18.70 11.52 11.39
C SER A 26 -17.59 12.49 10.95
N LEU A 27 -16.67 12.05 10.07
CA LEU A 27 -15.52 12.82 9.61
C LEU A 27 -15.65 13.29 8.15
N LYS A 28 -16.80 13.05 7.49
CA LYS A 28 -16.99 13.36 6.05
C LYS A 28 -16.89 14.83 5.67
N SER A 29 -17.06 15.77 6.60
CA SER A 29 -16.79 17.18 6.34
C SER A 29 -15.31 17.47 6.09
N HIS A 30 -14.42 16.55 6.46
CA HIS A 30 -12.97 16.67 6.39
C HIS A 30 -12.30 15.53 5.61
N LEU A 31 -13.05 14.47 5.28
CA LEU A 31 -12.56 13.24 4.68
C LEU A 31 -13.28 12.98 3.34
N ARG A 32 -12.50 12.88 2.27
CA ARG A 32 -13.03 12.60 0.93
C ARG A 32 -13.24 11.11 0.71
N SER A 33 -14.19 10.75 -0.16
CA SER A 33 -14.46 9.35 -0.52
C SER A 33 -14.21 9.06 -2.00
N ASP A 34 -13.96 10.10 -2.81
CA ASP A 34 -13.61 9.93 -4.21
C ASP A 34 -12.18 9.40 -4.35
N PRO A 35 -11.96 8.41 -5.23
CA PRO A 35 -10.64 7.88 -5.48
C PRO A 35 -9.79 8.86 -6.29
N ALA A 36 -8.47 8.71 -6.19
CA ALA A 36 -7.58 9.21 -7.23
C ALA A 36 -7.60 8.19 -8.38
N ILE A 37 -7.89 8.65 -9.59
CA ILE A 37 -7.96 7.81 -10.78
C ILE A 37 -6.78 8.15 -11.67
N GLN A 38 -6.03 7.13 -12.10
CA GLN A 38 -4.93 7.25 -13.03
C GLN A 38 -5.00 6.10 -14.03
N ASP A 39 -4.94 6.44 -15.31
CA ASP A 39 -4.82 5.49 -16.40
C ASP A 39 -3.36 5.38 -16.84
N THR A 40 -2.90 4.18 -17.16
CA THR A 40 -1.54 3.95 -17.64
C THR A 40 -1.55 2.80 -18.63
N LEU A 41 -0.87 3.00 -19.75
CA LEU A 41 -0.72 1.98 -20.80
C LEU A 41 0.23 0.87 -20.31
N VAL A 42 -0.28 -0.35 -20.25
CA VAL A 42 0.55 -1.54 -20.03
C VAL A 42 1.17 -1.92 -21.37
N ASP A 43 2.46 -1.66 -21.50
CA ASP A 43 3.22 -1.93 -22.71
C ASP A 43 4.19 -3.10 -22.54
N SER A 44 4.99 -3.34 -23.57
CA SER A 44 6.04 -4.35 -23.59
C SER A 44 7.19 -4.11 -22.60
N LYS A 45 7.20 -3.02 -21.83
CA LYS A 45 8.23 -2.71 -20.83
C LYS A 45 7.67 -2.87 -19.41
N THR A 46 6.38 -3.14 -19.27
CA THR A 46 5.71 -3.30 -17.99
C THR A 46 5.72 -4.78 -17.59
N ASP A 47 6.58 -5.12 -16.62
CA ASP A 47 6.75 -6.52 -16.21
C ASP A 47 5.67 -6.98 -15.21
N LEU A 48 5.41 -6.14 -14.20
CA LEU A 48 4.58 -6.51 -13.07
C LEU A 48 3.94 -5.29 -12.40
N LEU A 49 2.87 -5.54 -11.64
CA LEU A 49 2.20 -4.60 -10.75
C LEU A 49 2.15 -5.22 -9.34
N VAL A 50 2.53 -4.43 -8.34
CA VAL A 50 2.41 -4.79 -6.92
C VAL A 50 1.38 -3.85 -6.28
N LEU A 51 0.33 -4.42 -5.70
CA LEU A 51 -0.65 -3.72 -4.88
C LEU A 51 -0.57 -4.29 -3.47
N ALA A 52 -0.44 -3.44 -2.45
CA ALA A 52 -0.35 -3.92 -1.07
C ALA A 52 -0.89 -2.89 -0.07
N SER A 53 -1.25 -3.36 1.13
CA SER A 53 -1.56 -2.50 2.27
C SER A 53 -0.31 -1.77 2.78
N ASP A 54 -0.51 -0.74 3.58
CA ASP A 54 0.56 0.02 4.23
C ASP A 54 1.42 -0.84 5.17
N GLY A 55 0.90 -1.95 5.68
CA GLY A 55 1.69 -2.96 6.40
C GLY A 55 2.90 -3.48 5.62
N LEU A 56 2.87 -3.49 4.28
CA LEU A 56 4.05 -3.76 3.45
C LEU A 56 4.91 -2.50 3.30
N TRP A 57 4.30 -1.41 2.83
CA TRP A 57 5.00 -0.19 2.41
C TRP A 57 5.65 0.61 3.55
N LYS A 58 5.26 0.35 4.81
CA LYS A 58 5.92 0.92 6.00
C LYS A 58 7.33 0.36 6.22
N VAL A 59 7.67 -0.81 5.67
CA VAL A 59 8.93 -1.52 5.95
C VAL A 59 9.68 -2.03 4.71
N VAL A 60 9.06 -1.97 3.53
CA VAL A 60 9.68 -2.34 2.25
C VAL A 60 9.54 -1.18 1.26
N ASP A 61 10.68 -0.75 0.69
CA ASP A 61 10.71 0.30 -0.31
C ASP A 61 10.14 -0.17 -1.66
N ASN A 62 9.59 0.78 -2.43
CA ASN A 62 8.94 0.50 -3.72
C ASN A 62 9.83 -0.30 -4.68
N GLN A 63 11.09 0.15 -4.89
CA GLN A 63 12.00 -0.52 -5.81
C GLN A 63 12.42 -1.91 -5.30
N GLU A 64 12.60 -2.05 -3.99
CA GLU A 64 12.95 -3.32 -3.38
C GLU A 64 11.82 -4.35 -3.52
N ALA A 65 10.57 -3.94 -3.32
CA ALA A 65 9.41 -4.81 -3.54
C ALA A 65 9.38 -5.34 -4.98
N VAL A 66 9.65 -4.48 -5.96
CA VAL A 66 9.75 -4.88 -7.37
C VAL A 66 10.89 -5.87 -7.58
N ASP A 67 12.07 -5.63 -7.01
CA ASP A 67 13.24 -6.50 -7.18
C ASP A 67 13.06 -7.87 -6.52
N ILE A 68 12.36 -7.94 -5.39
CA ILE A 68 11.96 -9.21 -4.76
C ILE A 68 10.96 -9.95 -5.65
N ALA A 69 9.91 -9.27 -6.12
CA ALA A 69 8.87 -9.88 -6.93
C ALA A 69 9.40 -10.38 -8.27
N ARG A 70 10.31 -9.64 -8.92
CA ARG A 70 10.92 -10.01 -10.21
C ARG A 70 11.65 -11.34 -10.16
N LYS A 71 12.31 -11.67 -9.03
CA LYS A 71 13.08 -12.91 -8.85
C LYS A 71 12.20 -14.18 -8.83
N ILE A 72 10.88 -14.04 -8.70
CA ILE A 72 9.96 -15.16 -8.55
C ILE A 72 8.95 -15.15 -9.69
N LYS A 73 9.01 -16.17 -10.56
CA LYS A 73 8.13 -16.28 -11.74
C LYS A 73 6.65 -16.44 -11.36
N ASP A 74 6.36 -17.23 -10.33
CA ASP A 74 4.98 -17.44 -9.87
C ASP A 74 4.48 -16.23 -9.06
N PRO A 75 3.42 -15.53 -9.50
CA PRO A 75 2.96 -14.30 -8.86
C PRO A 75 2.44 -14.52 -7.43
N GLN A 76 1.82 -15.68 -7.15
CA GLN A 76 1.34 -15.98 -5.81
C GLN A 76 2.50 -16.20 -4.82
N ARG A 77 3.56 -16.90 -5.23
CA ARG A 77 4.80 -17.04 -4.47
C ARG A 77 5.53 -15.71 -4.31
N ALA A 78 5.52 -14.85 -5.33
CA ALA A 78 6.08 -13.50 -5.23
C ALA A 78 5.35 -12.67 -4.16
N ALA A 79 4.00 -12.67 -4.17
CA ALA A 79 3.20 -12.01 -3.14
C ALA A 79 3.49 -12.57 -1.73
N LYS A 80 3.54 -13.90 -1.58
CA LYS A 80 3.89 -14.55 -0.30
C LYS A 80 5.29 -14.16 0.17
N ARG A 81 6.26 -14.03 -0.74
CA ARG A 81 7.63 -13.61 -0.41
C ARG A 81 7.69 -12.17 0.08
N LEU A 82 6.90 -11.27 -0.52
CA LEU A 82 6.76 -9.87 -0.09
C LEU A 82 6.15 -9.78 1.31
N VAL A 83 5.07 -10.51 1.56
CA VAL A 83 4.45 -10.60 2.91
C VAL A 83 5.46 -11.12 3.93
N ALA A 84 6.18 -12.20 3.60
CA ALA A 84 7.21 -12.75 4.48
C ALA A 84 8.38 -11.77 4.73
N GLU A 85 8.73 -10.94 3.75
CA GLU A 85 9.76 -9.91 3.93
C GLU A 85 9.30 -8.84 4.93
N ALA A 86 8.07 -8.35 4.81
CA ALA A 86 7.54 -7.37 5.76
C ALA A 86 7.39 -7.94 7.17
N LEU A 87 6.97 -9.21 7.31
CA LEU A 87 6.95 -9.90 8.61
C LEU A 87 8.36 -10.04 9.20
N LYS A 88 9.36 -10.38 8.39
CA LYS A 88 10.76 -10.47 8.83
C LYS A 88 11.30 -9.12 9.33
N ARG A 89 10.77 -8.02 8.80
CA ARG A 89 11.11 -6.64 9.22
C ARG A 89 10.23 -6.13 10.35
N ASP A 90 9.54 -7.04 11.04
CA ASP A 90 8.77 -6.74 12.23
C ASP A 90 7.62 -5.75 12.00
N SER A 91 7.02 -5.76 10.79
CA SER A 91 5.79 -5.03 10.54
C SER A 91 4.71 -5.46 11.52
N LYS A 92 4.06 -4.47 12.16
CA LYS A 92 3.07 -4.65 13.22
C LYS A 92 1.63 -4.51 12.73
N ASP A 93 1.44 -4.38 11.41
CA ASP A 93 0.15 -4.16 10.77
C ASP A 93 -0.34 -5.41 10.05
N ASP A 94 -1.61 -5.41 9.64
CA ASP A 94 -2.11 -6.42 8.73
C ASP A 94 -1.48 -6.24 7.33
N ILE A 95 -0.96 -7.34 6.78
CA ILE A 95 -0.23 -7.31 5.51
C ILE A 95 -1.02 -8.06 4.44
N SER A 96 -1.45 -7.33 3.42
CA SER A 96 -2.07 -7.87 2.21
C SER A 96 -1.26 -7.46 0.99
N CYS A 97 -1.03 -8.39 0.07
CA CYS A 97 -0.26 -8.13 -1.15
C CYS A 97 -0.84 -8.91 -2.33
N VAL A 98 -0.97 -8.23 -3.47
CA VAL A 98 -1.33 -8.78 -4.78
C VAL A 98 -0.19 -8.47 -5.75
N VAL A 99 0.25 -9.49 -6.47
CA VAL A 99 1.24 -9.35 -7.54
C VAL A 99 0.58 -9.80 -8.84
N VAL A 100 0.59 -8.93 -9.84
CA VAL A 100 0.15 -9.23 -11.20
C VAL A 100 1.38 -9.23 -12.09
N ARG A 101 1.53 -10.28 -12.91
CA ARG A 101 2.53 -10.33 -13.98
C ARG A 101 1.83 -10.13 -15.31
N PHE A 102 2.38 -9.25 -16.13
CA PHE A 102 1.87 -9.02 -17.49
C PHE A 102 2.58 -9.92 -18.52
N ARG A 103 3.60 -10.68 -18.09
CA ARG A 103 4.39 -11.64 -18.87
C ARG A 103 4.82 -12.84 -18.04
#